data_AF-A0A4R8MJT9-F1
#
_entry.id   AF-A0A4R8MJT9-F1
#
_cell.length_a   1.000
_cell.length_b   1.000
_cell.length_c   1.000
_cell.angle_alpha   90.00
_cell.angle_beta   90.00
_cell.angle_gamma   90.00
#
_symmetry.space_group_name_H-M   'P 1'
#
loop_
_entity.id
_entity.type
_entity.pdbx_description
1 polymer ?
#
loop_
_entity_poly.entity_id
_entity_poly.type
_entity_poly.pdbx_seq_one_letter_code
_entity_poly.pdbx_strand_id
1 'polypeptide(L)'
;MALQFKKYWIIFFIFLCLMISILFTVLWFYVWPEGLGNGKQGFLFFLVRYGHSFVWFLISIATAIVWVRLVLTGQLVVTRNAKLIYQLAGCIYALFVFFLL
;
A
#
# COMPACT_ATOMS: atom_id res chain seq x y z
N MET A 1 -14.79 28.73 -5.61
CA MET A 1 -13.35 28.47 -5.88
C MET A 1 -12.76 27.41 -4.94
N ALA A 2 -12.87 27.56 -3.61
CA ALA A 2 -12.23 26.65 -2.64
C ALA A 2 -12.63 25.16 -2.75
N LEU A 3 -13.87 24.86 -3.11
CA LEU A 3 -14.39 23.48 -3.21
C LEU A 3 -13.83 22.71 -4.42
N GLN A 4 -13.67 23.40 -5.56
CA GLN A 4 -13.02 22.85 -6.75
C GLN A 4 -11.54 22.57 -6.47
N PHE A 5 -10.86 23.50 -5.79
CA PHE A 5 -9.46 23.33 -5.39
C PHE A 5 -9.27 22.09 -4.49
N LYS A 6 -10.12 21.91 -3.47
CA LYS A 6 -10.10 20.70 -2.62
C LYS A 6 -10.25 19.39 -3.40
N LYS A 7 -11.10 19.36 -4.44
CA LYS A 7 -11.26 18.18 -5.31
C LYS A 7 -9.97 17.84 -6.05
N TYR A 8 -9.28 18.82 -6.64
CA TYR A 8 -8.01 18.57 -7.33
C TYR A 8 -6.94 18.03 -6.39
N TRP A 9 -6.86 18.53 -5.16
CA TRP A 9 -5.94 18.03 -4.14
C TRP A 9 -6.23 16.59 -3.72
N ILE A 10 -7.50 16.20 -3.62
CA ILE A 10 -7.90 14.82 -3.34
C ILE A 10 -7.48 13.90 -4.49
N ILE A 11 -7.79 14.29 -5.74
CA ILE A 11 -7.48 13.49 -6.93
C ILE A 11 -5.96 13.34 -7.09
N PHE A 12 -5.21 14.44 -6.94
CA PHE A 12 -3.75 14.44 -7.02
C PHE A 12 -3.13 13.49 -6.01
N PHE A 13 -3.60 13.49 -4.77
CA PHE A 13 -3.03 12.63 -3.73
C PHE A 13 -3.40 11.16 -3.90
N ILE A 14 -4.63 10.87 -4.31
CA ILE A 14 -5.03 9.49 -4.68
C ILE A 14 -4.13 8.98 -5.82
N PHE A 15 -3.89 9.82 -6.82
CA PHE A 15 -2.98 9.50 -7.93
C PHE A 15 -1.55 9.25 -7.44
N LEU A 16 -1.05 10.07 -6.51
CA LEU A 16 0.27 9.89 -5.91
C LEU A 16 0.38 8.58 -5.11
N CYS A 17 -0.62 8.24 -4.29
CA CYS A 17 -0.67 6.95 -3.59
C CYS A 17 -0.70 5.76 -4.56
N LEU A 18 -1.43 5.87 -5.67
CA LEU A 18 -1.45 4.85 -6.73
C LEU A 18 -0.08 4.72 -7.41
N MET A 19 0.55 5.84 -7.77
CA MET A 19 1.89 5.84 -8.36
C MET A 19 2.91 5.17 -7.44
N ILE A 20 2.89 5.47 -6.14
CA ILE A 20 3.78 4.83 -5.16
C ILE A 20 3.53 3.32 -5.11
N SER A 21 2.26 2.89 -5.06
CA SER A 21 1.91 1.47 -5.02
C SER A 21 2.36 0.71 -6.28
N ILE A 22 2.20 1.33 -7.45
CA ILE A 22 2.67 0.79 -8.73
C ILE A 22 4.19 0.75 -8.76
N LEU A 23 4.88 1.82 -8.34
CA LEU A 23 6.33 1.89 -8.29
C LEU A 23 6.91 0.75 -7.44
N PHE A 24 6.36 0.50 -6.25
CA PHE A 24 6.78 -0.63 -5.43
C PHE A 24 6.55 -1.98 -6.12
N THR A 25 5.42 -2.15 -6.79
CA THR A 25 5.11 -3.38 -7.55
C THR A 25 6.12 -3.61 -8.69
N VAL A 26 6.49 -2.54 -9.40
CA VAL A 26 7.45 -2.57 -10.51
C VAL A 26 8.89 -2.77 -10.01
N LEU A 27 9.32 -2.10 -8.94
CA LEU A 27 10.62 -2.33 -8.32
C LEU A 27 10.80 -3.81 -7.95
N TRP A 28 9.77 -4.41 -7.34
CA TRP A 28 9.78 -5.83 -7.02
C TRP A 28 9.71 -6.75 -8.25
N PHE A 29 9.26 -6.27 -9.40
CA PHE A 29 9.39 -7.00 -10.67
C PHE A 29 10.86 -7.10 -11.09
N TYR A 30 11.62 -6.02 -11.02
CA TYR A 30 13.02 -5.99 -11.45
C TYR A 30 14.00 -6.61 -10.43
N VAL A 31 13.62 -6.69 -9.16
CA VAL A 31 14.40 -7.40 -8.12
C VAL A 31 14.28 -8.93 -8.26
N TRP A 32 13.49 -9.43 -9.21
CA TRP A 32 13.34 -10.86 -9.45
C TRP A 32 14.66 -11.50 -9.93
N PRO A 33 15.22 -12.47 -9.18
CA PRO A 33 16.33 -13.25 -9.69
C PRO A 33 15.82 -14.17 -10.80
N GLU A 34 16.22 -13.87 -12.04
CA GLU A 34 15.94 -14.71 -13.20
C GLU A 34 16.45 -16.15 -12.94
N GLY A 35 15.56 -17.14 -13.00
CA GLY A 35 15.92 -18.57 -12.86
C GLY A 35 15.46 -19.30 -11.59
N LEU A 36 14.88 -18.63 -10.58
CA LEU A 36 14.43 -19.26 -9.32
C LEU A 36 12.96 -19.74 -9.32
N GLY A 37 12.35 -19.92 -10.50
CA GLY A 37 10.93 -20.27 -10.63
C GLY A 37 10.53 -21.70 -10.23
N ASN A 38 11.48 -22.57 -9.92
CA ASN A 38 11.20 -24.00 -9.70
C ASN A 38 11.30 -24.39 -8.22
N GLY A 39 10.21 -24.95 -7.67
CA GLY A 39 10.15 -25.54 -6.33
C GLY A 39 9.71 -24.58 -5.21
N LYS A 40 9.92 -24.99 -3.96
CA LYS A 40 9.46 -24.26 -2.75
C LYS A 40 10.02 -22.83 -2.65
N GLN A 41 11.22 -22.59 -3.16
CA GLN A 41 11.86 -21.27 -3.15
C GLN A 41 11.17 -20.28 -4.09
N GLY A 42 10.73 -20.71 -5.27
CA GLY A 42 9.94 -19.87 -6.19
C GLY A 42 8.59 -19.48 -5.60
N PHE A 43 7.93 -20.40 -4.89
CA PHE A 43 6.68 -20.12 -4.17
C PHE A 43 6.87 -19.13 -3.02
N LEU A 44 7.93 -19.28 -2.21
CA LEU A 44 8.28 -18.32 -1.17
C LEU A 44 8.56 -16.92 -1.74
N PHE A 45 9.34 -16.83 -2.81
CA PHE A 45 9.60 -15.56 -3.50
C PHE A 45 8.34 -14.92 -4.09
N PHE A 46 7.43 -15.73 -4.66
CA PHE A 46 6.12 -15.27 -5.10
C PHE A 46 5.33 -14.69 -3.92
N LEU A 47 5.28 -15.41 -2.79
CA LEU A 47 4.58 -14.94 -1.59
C LEU A 47 5.16 -13.59 -1.13
N VAL A 48 6.50 -13.45 -1.05
CA VAL A 48 7.18 -12.19 -0.67
C VAL A 48 6.76 -11.07 -1.57
N ARG A 49 6.86 -11.29 -2.88
CA ARG A 49 6.62 -10.28 -3.88
C ARG A 49 5.19 -9.74 -3.83
N TYR A 50 4.21 -10.64 -3.88
CA TYR A 50 2.80 -10.25 -3.94
C TYR A 50 2.26 -9.84 -2.56
N GLY A 51 2.70 -10.52 -1.49
CA GLY A 51 2.33 -10.18 -0.12
C GLY A 51 2.85 -8.81 0.29
N HIS A 52 4.13 -8.52 0.03
CA HIS A 52 4.71 -7.21 0.31
C HIS A 52 4.04 -6.10 -0.51
N SER A 53 3.84 -6.31 -1.82
CA SER A 53 3.14 -5.35 -2.68
C SER A 53 1.70 -5.09 -2.20
N PHE A 54 1.02 -6.12 -1.71
CA PHE A 54 -0.33 -6.01 -1.15
C PHE A 54 -0.36 -5.21 0.16
N VAL A 55 0.62 -5.40 1.05
CA VAL A 55 0.75 -4.61 2.28
C VAL A 55 0.95 -3.13 1.96
N TRP A 56 1.83 -2.80 1.01
CA TRP A 56 2.04 -1.41 0.58
C TRP A 56 0.80 -0.81 -0.08
N PHE A 57 0.04 -1.61 -0.84
CA PHE A 57 -1.25 -1.20 -1.38
C PHE A 57 -2.25 -0.84 -0.28
N LEU A 58 -2.35 -1.65 0.79
CA LEU A 58 -3.22 -1.36 1.94
C LEU A 58 -2.81 -0.09 2.68
N ILE A 59 -1.51 0.11 2.89
CA ILE A 59 -0.96 1.33 3.50
C ILE A 59 -1.32 2.55 2.66
N SER A 60 -1.17 2.46 1.33
CA SER A 60 -1.54 3.53 0.40
C SER A 60 -3.03 3.89 0.47
N ILE A 61 -3.92 2.89 0.56
CA ILE A 61 -5.37 3.12 0.73
C ILE A 61 -5.65 3.82 2.06
N ALA A 62 -5.07 3.33 3.16
CA ALA A 62 -5.27 3.92 4.48
C ALA A 62 -4.78 5.38 4.51
N THR A 63 -3.64 5.65 3.88
CA THR A 63 -3.05 6.99 3.77
C THR A 63 -3.93 7.91 2.94
N ALA A 64 -4.46 7.43 1.82
CA ALA A 64 -5.40 8.18 0.99
C ALA A 64 -6.68 8.56 1.76
N ILE A 65 -7.24 7.65 2.57
CA ILE A 65 -8.42 7.93 3.40
C ILE A 65 -8.13 9.03 4.43
N VAL A 66 -6.98 8.98 5.10
CA VAL A 66 -6.57 10.01 6.07
C VAL A 66 -6.38 11.36 5.36
N TRP A 67 -5.77 11.36 4.19
CA TRP A 67 -5.55 12.58 3.42
C TRP A 67 -6.85 13.20 2.91
N VAL A 68 -7.77 12.39 2.38
CA VAL A 68 -9.11 12.85 1.96
C VAL A 68 -9.81 13.52 3.13
N ARG A 69 -9.76 12.91 4.32
CA ARG A 69 -10.31 13.52 5.55
C ARG A 69 -9.63 14.84 5.88
N LEU A 70 -8.29 14.90 5.88
CA LEU A 70 -7.52 16.11 6.14
C LEU A 70 -7.92 17.26 5.20
N VAL A 71 -8.03 17.00 3.89
CA VAL A 71 -8.40 18.03 2.90
C VAL A 71 -9.85 18.51 3.10
N LEU A 72 -10.75 17.60 3.49
CA LEU A 72 -12.15 17.94 3.73
C LEU A 72 -12.34 18.75 5.03
N THR A 73 -11.77 18.29 6.14
CA THR A 73 -12.00 18.85 7.49
C THR A 73 -10.94 19.84 7.96
N GLY A 74 -9.77 19.89 7.31
CA GLY A 74 -8.61 20.67 7.75
C GLY A 74 -7.89 20.11 8.98
N GLN A 75 -8.31 18.95 9.49
CA GLN A 75 -7.77 18.33 10.71
C GLN A 75 -7.19 16.96 10.41
N LEU A 76 -5.99 16.69 10.93
CA LEU A 76 -5.32 15.40 10.81
C LEU A 76 -5.96 14.39 11.77
N VAL A 77 -7.01 13.71 11.31
CA VAL A 77 -7.72 12.69 12.10
C VAL A 77 -7.61 11.33 11.41
N VAL A 78 -6.98 10.37 12.11
CA VAL A 78 -6.93 8.98 11.65
C VAL A 78 -8.27 8.31 11.98
N THR A 79 -9.11 8.17 10.96
CA THR A 79 -10.42 7.52 11.11
C THR A 79 -10.30 6.06 11.56
N ARG A 80 -11.34 5.56 12.22
CA ARG A 80 -11.43 4.14 12.61
C ARG A 80 -11.18 3.20 11.43
N ASN A 81 -11.72 3.54 10.25
CA ASN A 81 -11.53 2.75 9.03
C ASN A 81 -10.05 2.72 8.60
N ALA A 82 -9.36 3.86 8.57
CA ALA A 82 -7.93 3.91 8.26
C ALA A 82 -7.10 3.11 9.28
N LYS A 83 -7.43 3.20 10.58
CA LYS A 83 -6.76 2.39 11.63
C LYS A 83 -6.94 0.89 11.39
N LEU A 84 -8.14 0.44 11.06
CA LEU A 84 -8.41 -0.98 10.75
C LEU A 84 -7.60 -1.46 9.55
N ILE A 85 -7.46 -0.64 8.51
CA ILE A 85 -6.66 -0.99 7.33
C ILE A 85 -5.17 -1.04 7.67
N TYR A 86 -4.66 -0.11 8.48
CA TYR A 86 -3.27 -0.17 8.98
C TYR A 86 -3.03 -1.41 9.85
N GLN A 87 -3.97 -1.78 10.71
CA GLN A 87 -3.87 -2.98 11.53
C GLN A 87 -3.89 -4.25 10.66
N LEU A 88 -4.75 -4.28 9.64
CA LEU A 88 -4.80 -5.38 8.66
C LEU A 88 -3.47 -5.49 7.91
N ALA A 89 -2.92 -4.38 7.42
CA ALA A 89 -1.62 -4.32 6.76
C ALA A 89 -0.50 -4.85 7.68
N GLY A 90 -0.51 -4.45 8.95
CA GLY A 90 0.43 -4.93 9.96
C GLY A 90 0.28 -6.43 10.25
N CYS A 91 -0.94 -6.94 10.38
CA CYS A 91 -1.21 -8.37 10.57
C CYS A 91 -0.75 -9.20 9.38
N ILE A 92 -1.06 -8.76 8.16
CA ILE A 92 -0.63 -9.44 6.93
C ILE A 92 0.89 -9.45 6.85
N TYR A 93 1.54 -8.32 7.14
CA TYR A 93 3.00 -8.25 7.16
C TYR A 93 3.62 -9.16 8.24
N ALA A 94 3.04 -9.21 9.44
CA ALA A 94 3.52 -10.08 10.50
C ALA A 94 3.38 -11.57 10.13
N LEU A 95 2.21 -11.98 9.62
CA LEU A 95 2.00 -13.34 9.10
C LEU A 95 2.99 -13.66 7.98
N PHE A 96 3.29 -12.67 7.14
CA PHE A 96 4.25 -12.78 6.07
C PHE A 96 5.67 -13.04 6.59
N VAL A 97 6.13 -12.26 7.56
CA VAL A 97 7.43 -12.43 8.21
C VAL A 97 7.52 -13.78 8.93
N PHE A 98 6.48 -14.19 9.66
CA PHE A 98 6.44 -15.49 10.34
C PHE A 98 6.48 -16.68 9.39
N PHE A 99 5.89 -16.58 8.20
CA PHE A 99 5.93 -17.64 7.19
C PHE A 99 7.28 -17.74 6.49
N LEU A 100 8.05 -16.65 6.49
CA LEU A 100 9.37 -16.58 5.85
C LEU A 100 10.52 -17.04 6.78
N LEU A 101 10.29 -17.05 8.10
CA LEU A 101 11.23 -17.40 9.16
C LEU A 101 11.20 -18.90 9.44
#